data_AF-C7RNR2-F1
#
_entry.id   AF-C7RNR2-F1
#
_cell.length_a   1.000
_cell.length_b   1.000
_cell.length_c   1.000
_cell.angle_alpha   90.00
_cell.angle_beta   90.00
_cell.angle_gamma   90.00
#
_symmetry.space_group_name_H-M   'P 1'
#
loop_
_entity.id
_entity.type
_entity.pdbx_description
1 polymer ?
#
loop_
_entity_poly.entity_id
_entity_poly.type
_entity_poly.pdbx_seq_one_letter_code
_entity_poly.pdbx_strand_id
1 'polypeptide(L)'
;MKIFTTLARHRATSVALMMAAGSLTALDVAAAVPIPGLFSTGTDNVGAVLLAGAADTHYALSKSGGDGPSVGTSGFVAPDSGFPIGYWVANTATSKWLAPAVNAAATYDATSNGIYTWTLSFNLSGYDPLSASFSGRWATDNSGQIKLNGTLLAVGSSSGFNTWTNFSSTGGSFATGLNTLDFIVTNLAQSGGNPTGLQVQFLSSSVTPVPEPESYGMLLAGLGLVGFVTRRRLLHSGVLA
;
A
#
# COMPACT_ATOMS: atom_id res chain seq x y z
N MET A 1 42.43 44.74 73.38
CA MET A 1 42.66 43.39 72.84
C MET A 1 42.52 43.45 71.32
N LYS A 2 43.66 43.31 70.62
CA LYS A 2 43.90 42.76 69.26
C LYS A 2 43.00 43.17 68.06
N ILE A 3 43.56 43.87 67.05
CA ILE A 3 43.99 43.38 65.69
C ILE A 3 42.87 43.57 64.63
N PHE A 4 42.96 44.57 63.72
CA PHE A 4 43.55 44.58 62.35
C PHE A 4 42.64 44.06 61.20
N THR A 5 42.43 44.93 60.17
CA THR A 5 42.36 44.69 58.69
C THR A 5 41.40 43.61 58.13
N THR A 6 40.70 43.78 56.99
CA THR A 6 41.26 43.97 55.63
C THR A 6 40.14 44.28 54.59
N LEU A 7 40.51 45.06 53.58
CA LEU A 7 39.83 45.32 52.29
C LEU A 7 39.34 44.05 51.55
N ALA A 8 38.29 44.19 50.72
CA ALA A 8 38.29 43.66 49.35
C ALA A 8 37.25 44.39 48.45
N ARG A 9 37.74 45.27 47.58
CA ARG A 9 37.08 45.59 46.31
C ARG A 9 37.44 44.48 45.33
N HIS A 10 36.48 43.86 44.66
CA HIS A 10 36.73 43.27 43.34
C HIS A 10 35.49 43.37 42.45
N ARG A 11 35.62 44.20 41.41
CA ARG A 11 34.87 44.05 40.16
C ARG A 11 35.33 42.73 39.51
N ALA A 12 34.38 41.89 39.10
CA ALA A 12 34.60 40.78 38.17
C ALA A 12 33.47 40.85 37.13
N THR A 13 33.70 41.44 35.95
CA THR A 13 34.04 40.76 34.68
C THR A 13 33.24 39.49 34.40
N SER A 14 32.35 39.64 33.42
CA SER A 14 31.71 38.68 32.53
C SER A 14 32.41 37.33 32.36
N VAL A 15 31.70 36.22 32.55
CA VAL A 15 31.89 34.96 31.80
C VAL A 15 30.53 34.28 31.62
N ALA A 16 30.35 33.78 30.40
CA ALA A 16 29.22 33.10 29.79
C ALA A 16 28.57 31.96 30.59
N LEU A 17 27.27 31.77 30.35
CA LEU A 17 26.73 30.43 30.16
C LEU A 17 25.82 30.41 28.93
N MET A 18 26.44 30.07 27.79
CA MET A 18 25.77 29.49 26.64
C MET A 18 25.06 28.21 27.09
N MET A 19 23.73 28.23 27.16
CA MET A 19 22.89 27.03 27.12
C MET A 19 21.69 27.32 26.24
N ALA A 20 21.93 27.46 24.94
CA ALA A 20 20.95 27.09 23.93
C ALA A 20 21.44 25.77 23.33
N ALA A 21 21.44 24.72 24.15
CA ALA A 21 21.66 23.36 23.70
C ALA A 21 20.53 23.02 22.72
N GLY A 22 20.92 22.56 21.53
CA GLY A 22 20.07 22.49 20.36
C GLY A 22 18.80 21.68 20.58
N SER A 23 17.67 22.27 20.20
CA SER A 23 16.63 21.48 19.56
C SER A 23 17.20 21.01 18.23
N LEU A 24 17.81 19.83 18.22
CA LEU A 24 17.89 19.04 16.99
C LEU A 24 16.45 18.96 16.48
N THR A 25 16.12 19.70 15.42
CA THR A 25 14.86 19.52 14.73
C THR A 25 14.86 18.06 14.26
N ALA A 26 14.03 17.23 14.88
CA ALA A 26 13.82 15.88 14.41
C ALA A 26 13.45 15.99 12.93
N LEU A 27 14.25 15.36 12.06
CA LEU A 27 13.82 15.12 10.70
C LEU A 27 12.59 14.20 10.86
N ASP A 28 11.39 14.74 10.63
CA ASP A 28 10.20 13.91 10.49
C ASP A 28 10.38 13.08 9.20
N VAL A 29 11.04 11.94 9.34
CA VAL A 29 11.01 10.90 8.32
C VAL A 29 9.56 10.44 8.29
N ALA A 30 8.87 10.73 7.19
CA ALA A 30 7.49 10.33 7.02
C ALA A 30 7.37 8.81 7.25
N ALA A 31 6.60 8.43 8.27
CA ALA A 31 6.41 7.03 8.62
C ALA A 31 5.71 6.30 7.46
N ALA A 32 6.16 5.07 7.16
CA ALA A 32 5.49 4.26 6.16
C ALA A 32 4.07 3.90 6.62
N VAL A 33 3.11 4.00 5.70
CA VAL A 33 1.70 3.65 5.90
C VAL A 33 1.29 2.54 4.94
N PRO A 34 0.20 1.79 5.20
CA PRO A 34 -0.36 0.88 4.20
C PRO A 34 -0.68 1.61 2.89
N ILE A 35 -0.49 0.94 1.75
CA ILE A 35 -0.81 1.52 0.44
C ILE A 35 -2.33 1.76 0.36
N PRO A 36 -2.79 3.02 0.20
CA PRO A 36 -4.22 3.30 0.07
C PRO A 36 -4.80 2.66 -1.19
N GLY A 37 -5.98 2.02 -1.07
CA GLY A 37 -6.65 1.39 -2.21
C GLY A 37 -6.25 -0.05 -2.50
N LEU A 38 -5.30 -0.64 -1.75
CA LEU A 38 -5.07 -2.09 -1.80
C LEU A 38 -6.05 -2.82 -0.89
N PHE A 39 -7.11 -3.37 -1.49
CA PHE A 39 -8.13 -4.17 -0.81
C PHE A 39 -8.03 -5.64 -1.20
N SER A 40 -8.22 -6.54 -0.23
CA SER A 40 -8.39 -7.96 -0.50
C SER A 40 -9.77 -8.21 -1.11
N THR A 41 -9.93 -9.27 -1.89
CA THR A 41 -11.22 -9.59 -2.52
C THR A 41 -12.33 -9.83 -1.50
N GLY A 42 -13.53 -9.36 -1.81
CA GLY A 42 -14.72 -9.57 -1.01
C GLY A 42 -14.67 -8.86 0.34
N THR A 43 -14.04 -7.70 0.39
CA THR A 43 -14.00 -6.84 1.59
C THR A 43 -14.67 -5.50 1.32
N ASP A 44 -15.01 -4.77 2.38
CA ASP A 44 -15.49 -3.40 2.31
C ASP A 44 -14.35 -2.38 2.44
N ASN A 45 -14.69 -1.09 2.49
CA ASN A 45 -13.71 0.00 2.56
C ASN A 45 -12.90 0.06 3.87
N VAL A 46 -13.25 -0.75 4.88
CA VAL A 46 -12.48 -0.89 6.13
C VAL A 46 -11.79 -2.26 6.23
N GLY A 47 -11.86 -3.08 5.18
CA GLY A 47 -11.25 -4.40 5.12
C GLY A 47 -12.05 -5.50 5.81
N ALA A 48 -13.30 -5.26 6.19
CA ALA A 48 -14.18 -6.29 6.72
C ALA A 48 -14.76 -7.13 5.58
N VAL A 49 -14.86 -8.45 5.77
CA VAL A 49 -15.41 -9.33 4.74
C VAL A 49 -16.90 -9.10 4.51
N LEU A 50 -17.30 -9.11 3.24
CA LEU A 50 -18.67 -8.96 2.80
C LEU A 50 -19.45 -10.29 2.92
N LEU A 51 -20.78 -10.20 2.93
CA LEU A 51 -21.67 -11.37 2.89
C LEU A 51 -21.71 -12.00 1.49
N ALA A 52 -22.02 -13.30 1.44
CA ALA A 52 -22.23 -14.02 0.20
C ALA A 52 -23.26 -13.34 -0.72
N GLY A 53 -22.97 -13.28 -2.01
CA GLY A 53 -23.79 -12.63 -3.03
C GLY A 53 -23.67 -11.11 -3.09
N ALA A 54 -22.96 -10.47 -2.16
CA ALA A 54 -22.67 -9.04 -2.26
C ALA A 54 -21.72 -8.77 -3.44
N ALA A 55 -21.94 -7.66 -4.14
CA ALA A 55 -21.03 -7.19 -5.17
C ALA A 55 -19.77 -6.57 -4.52
N ASP A 56 -18.60 -6.92 -5.04
CA ASP A 56 -17.34 -6.26 -4.68
C ASP A 56 -17.20 -4.95 -5.47
N THR A 57 -16.83 -3.89 -4.77
CA THR A 57 -16.70 -2.54 -5.35
C THR A 57 -15.26 -2.12 -5.64
N HIS A 58 -14.28 -2.94 -5.30
CA HIS A 58 -12.85 -2.65 -5.48
C HIS A 58 -12.30 -3.22 -6.78
N TYR A 59 -12.81 -4.39 -7.21
CA TYR A 59 -12.34 -5.08 -8.40
C TYR A 59 -13.30 -4.90 -9.58
N ALA A 60 -12.84 -4.21 -10.63
CA ALA A 60 -13.55 -4.11 -11.89
C ALA A 60 -13.38 -5.41 -12.69
N LEU A 61 -14.49 -6.04 -13.10
CA LEU A 61 -14.52 -7.26 -13.89
C LEU A 61 -14.69 -6.95 -15.37
N SER A 62 -13.91 -7.64 -16.22
CA SER A 62 -14.17 -7.76 -17.65
C SER A 62 -13.96 -9.19 -18.15
N LYS A 63 -14.64 -9.55 -19.24
CA LYS A 63 -14.48 -10.84 -19.93
C LYS A 63 -14.09 -10.59 -21.39
N SER A 64 -13.06 -11.30 -21.87
CA SER A 64 -12.52 -11.13 -23.23
C SER A 64 -12.41 -12.42 -24.04
N GLY A 65 -12.72 -13.58 -23.44
CA GLY A 65 -12.71 -14.88 -24.11
C GLY A 65 -13.73 -15.84 -23.50
N GLY A 66 -14.01 -16.93 -24.21
CA GLY A 66 -14.95 -17.98 -23.81
C GLY A 66 -16.35 -17.82 -24.38
N ASP A 67 -17.15 -18.88 -24.24
CA ASP A 67 -18.54 -18.99 -24.73
C ASP A 67 -19.59 -18.90 -23.61
N GLY A 68 -19.15 -18.76 -22.35
CA GLY A 68 -20.06 -18.53 -21.23
C GLY A 68 -20.82 -17.20 -21.32
N PRO A 69 -21.85 -17.01 -20.48
CA PRO A 69 -22.70 -15.81 -20.51
C PRO A 69 -21.91 -14.52 -20.33
N SER A 70 -22.49 -13.41 -20.81
CA SER A 70 -21.98 -12.07 -20.52
C SER A 70 -21.94 -11.83 -19.02
N VAL A 71 -20.91 -11.13 -18.57
CA VAL A 71 -20.69 -10.78 -17.16
C VAL A 71 -20.93 -9.30 -16.94
N GLY A 72 -21.27 -8.93 -15.70
CA GLY A 72 -21.30 -7.54 -15.28
C GLY A 72 -19.88 -6.97 -15.10
N THR A 73 -19.81 -5.75 -14.57
CA THR A 73 -18.55 -5.04 -14.30
C THR A 73 -17.99 -5.29 -12.91
N SER A 74 -18.65 -6.12 -12.10
CA SER A 74 -18.28 -6.40 -10.71
C SER A 74 -18.34 -7.90 -10.45
N GLY A 75 -17.51 -8.37 -9.51
CA GLY A 75 -17.60 -9.72 -8.96
C GLY A 75 -18.57 -9.82 -7.81
N PHE A 76 -19.00 -11.03 -7.52
CA PHE A 76 -19.88 -11.34 -6.39
C PHE A 76 -19.20 -12.28 -5.42
N VAL A 77 -19.34 -12.01 -4.14
CA VAL A 77 -18.75 -12.79 -3.05
C VAL A 77 -19.35 -14.20 -3.06
N ALA A 78 -18.51 -15.22 -3.20
CA ALA A 78 -18.93 -16.61 -3.12
C ALA A 78 -19.37 -16.97 -1.69
N PRO A 79 -20.28 -17.96 -1.51
CA PRO A 79 -20.67 -18.44 -0.19
C PRO A 79 -19.49 -19.04 0.58
N ASP A 80 -19.69 -19.34 1.87
CA ASP A 80 -18.67 -20.01 2.71
C ASP A 80 -18.76 -21.54 2.70
N SER A 81 -19.76 -22.10 2.01
CA SER A 81 -19.97 -23.53 1.90
C SER A 81 -20.79 -23.88 0.66
N GLY A 82 -20.74 -25.15 0.26
CA GLY A 82 -21.40 -25.65 -0.95
C GLY A 82 -20.54 -25.43 -2.18
N PHE A 83 -20.76 -26.23 -3.22
CA PHE A 83 -19.97 -26.15 -4.46
C PHE A 83 -19.96 -24.71 -5.00
N PRO A 84 -18.79 -24.14 -5.35
CA PRO A 84 -17.47 -24.78 -5.47
C PRO A 84 -16.60 -24.81 -4.20
N ILE A 85 -17.09 -24.22 -3.11
CA ILE A 85 -16.39 -24.17 -1.83
C ILE A 85 -16.29 -25.57 -1.21
N GLY A 86 -15.10 -25.89 -0.70
CA GLY A 86 -14.69 -27.25 -0.31
C GLY A 86 -13.70 -27.88 -1.28
N TYR A 87 -13.69 -27.42 -2.54
CA TYR A 87 -12.60 -27.68 -3.50
C TYR A 87 -11.68 -26.47 -3.62
N TRP A 88 -12.27 -25.28 -3.63
CA TRP A 88 -11.53 -24.03 -3.56
C TRP A 88 -10.87 -23.84 -2.19
N VAL A 89 -9.75 -23.13 -2.15
CA VAL A 89 -9.18 -22.66 -0.88
C VAL A 89 -10.27 -21.94 -0.09
N ALA A 90 -10.31 -22.19 1.21
CA ALA A 90 -11.37 -21.64 2.02
C ALA A 90 -11.34 -20.11 2.02
N ASN A 91 -12.53 -19.53 1.94
CA ASN A 91 -12.77 -18.15 2.36
C ASN A 91 -12.19 -17.90 3.75
N THR A 92 -11.60 -16.72 3.97
CA THR A 92 -10.96 -16.36 5.23
C THR A 92 -11.71 -15.22 5.92
N ALA A 93 -11.26 -14.84 7.12
CA ALA A 93 -11.75 -13.65 7.82
C ALA A 93 -11.31 -12.32 7.15
N THR A 94 -10.42 -12.39 6.15
CA THR A 94 -9.75 -11.22 5.55
C THR A 94 -9.86 -11.18 4.02
N SER A 95 -10.43 -12.20 3.39
CA SER A 95 -10.67 -12.26 1.94
C SER A 95 -11.69 -13.35 1.60
N LYS A 96 -12.52 -13.09 0.59
CA LYS A 96 -13.49 -14.03 0.04
C LYS A 96 -13.31 -14.17 -1.47
N TRP A 97 -13.65 -15.32 -2.03
CA TRP A 97 -13.70 -15.54 -3.47
C TRP A 97 -14.71 -14.59 -4.13
N LEU A 98 -14.34 -14.06 -5.31
CA LEU A 98 -15.26 -13.40 -6.23
C LEU A 98 -15.55 -14.32 -7.41
N ALA A 99 -16.83 -14.47 -7.73
CA ALA A 99 -17.32 -15.13 -8.93
C ALA A 99 -17.92 -14.11 -9.91
N PRO A 100 -17.98 -14.41 -11.22
CA PRO A 100 -18.55 -13.48 -12.21
C PRO A 100 -20.06 -13.19 -12.07
N ALA A 101 -20.78 -14.03 -11.33
CA ALA A 101 -22.19 -13.84 -11.00
C ALA A 101 -22.48 -14.34 -9.58
N VAL A 102 -23.64 -13.95 -9.03
CA VAL A 102 -24.10 -14.33 -7.69
C VAL A 102 -24.05 -15.85 -7.46
N ASN A 103 -24.40 -16.64 -8.49
CA ASN A 103 -24.24 -18.08 -8.43
C ASN A 103 -22.79 -18.49 -8.75
N ALA A 104 -21.97 -18.64 -7.71
CA ALA A 104 -20.59 -19.09 -7.83
C ALA A 104 -20.43 -20.51 -8.41
N ALA A 105 -21.49 -21.34 -8.34
CA ALA A 105 -21.49 -22.71 -8.88
C ALA A 105 -21.77 -22.79 -10.38
N ALA A 106 -22.10 -21.67 -11.03
CA ALA A 106 -22.46 -21.67 -12.44
C ALA A 106 -21.32 -22.24 -13.31
N THR A 107 -21.69 -23.00 -14.32
CA THR A 107 -20.77 -23.41 -15.38
C THR A 107 -20.53 -22.22 -16.29
N TYR A 108 -19.29 -21.73 -16.30
CA TYR A 108 -18.82 -20.78 -17.28
C TYR A 108 -18.08 -21.53 -18.37
N ASP A 109 -18.09 -21.02 -19.61
CA ASP A 109 -17.15 -21.47 -20.65
C ASP A 109 -17.25 -22.97 -20.97
N ALA A 110 -18.33 -23.38 -21.64
CA ALA A 110 -18.63 -24.78 -21.88
C ALA A 110 -17.74 -25.41 -22.96
N THR A 111 -17.34 -24.63 -23.97
CA THR A 111 -16.66 -25.13 -25.18
C THR A 111 -15.41 -24.35 -25.56
N SER A 112 -15.21 -23.14 -25.01
CA SER A 112 -14.01 -22.33 -25.27
C SER A 112 -13.50 -21.69 -23.99
N ASN A 113 -12.18 -21.65 -23.79
CA ASN A 113 -11.59 -21.11 -22.56
C ASN A 113 -12.02 -19.66 -22.30
N GLY A 114 -12.49 -19.40 -21.09
CA GLY A 114 -12.83 -18.07 -20.61
C GLY A 114 -11.60 -17.27 -20.21
N ILE A 115 -11.64 -15.95 -20.44
CA ILE A 115 -10.63 -15.02 -19.93
C ILE A 115 -11.34 -13.92 -19.16
N TYR A 116 -11.07 -13.84 -17.86
CA TYR A 116 -11.65 -12.87 -16.92
C TYR A 116 -10.53 -12.02 -16.34
N THR A 117 -10.64 -10.70 -16.50
CA THR A 117 -9.68 -9.76 -15.91
C THR A 117 -10.37 -9.01 -14.76
N TRP A 118 -9.77 -9.11 -13.58
CA TRP A 118 -10.16 -8.39 -12.38
C TRP A 118 -9.12 -7.29 -12.12
N THR A 119 -9.52 -6.04 -12.27
CA THR A 119 -8.63 -4.89 -12.14
C THR A 119 -8.86 -4.18 -10.81
N LEU A 120 -7.83 -4.11 -9.98
CA LEU A 120 -7.77 -3.29 -8.78
C LEU A 120 -6.94 -2.04 -9.06
N SER A 121 -7.47 -0.87 -8.72
CA SER A 121 -6.80 0.42 -8.93
C SER A 121 -6.46 1.09 -7.61
N PHE A 122 -5.25 1.63 -7.50
CA PHE A 122 -4.79 2.38 -6.33
C PHE A 122 -3.92 3.56 -6.77
N ASN A 123 -3.82 4.60 -5.94
CA ASN A 123 -3.18 5.84 -6.32
C ASN A 123 -2.11 6.24 -5.30
N LEU A 124 -0.88 6.43 -5.79
CA LEU A 124 0.30 6.84 -5.03
C LEU A 124 0.63 8.33 -5.19
N SER A 125 -0.34 9.17 -5.55
CA SER A 125 -0.17 10.63 -5.54
C SER A 125 0.11 11.10 -4.12
N GLY A 126 1.18 11.87 -3.93
CA GLY A 126 1.65 12.29 -2.59
C GLY A 126 2.50 11.25 -1.87
N TYR A 127 2.87 10.15 -2.53
CA TYR A 127 3.71 9.08 -1.98
C TYR A 127 4.95 8.83 -2.84
N ASP A 128 6.03 8.35 -2.22
CA ASP A 128 7.23 7.92 -2.95
C ASP A 128 7.03 6.49 -3.49
N PRO A 129 6.87 6.29 -4.82
CA PRO A 129 6.66 4.97 -5.39
C PRO A 129 7.87 4.03 -5.19
N LEU A 130 9.08 4.55 -4.99
CA LEU A 130 10.26 3.71 -4.74
C LEU A 130 10.25 3.09 -3.34
N SER A 131 9.53 3.69 -2.40
CA SER A 131 9.30 3.14 -1.06
C SER A 131 8.17 2.11 -1.00
N ALA A 132 7.35 2.04 -2.06
CA ALA A 132 6.15 1.21 -2.06
C ALA A 132 6.52 -0.28 -2.07
N SER A 133 5.84 -1.06 -1.25
CA SER A 133 5.93 -2.51 -1.26
C SER A 133 4.61 -3.14 -0.87
N PHE A 134 4.35 -4.35 -1.36
CA PHE A 134 3.32 -5.21 -0.81
C PHE A 134 3.72 -6.68 -0.91
N SER A 135 3.12 -7.49 -0.04
CA SER A 135 3.09 -8.93 -0.17
C SER A 135 1.65 -9.42 -0.10
N GLY A 136 1.36 -10.50 -0.81
CA GLY A 136 0.04 -11.07 -0.87
C GLY A 136 0.06 -12.53 -1.28
N ARG A 137 -1.12 -13.11 -1.28
CA ARG A 137 -1.39 -14.43 -1.83
C ARG A 137 -2.71 -14.42 -2.60
N TRP A 138 -2.82 -15.30 -3.57
CA TRP A 138 -3.98 -15.38 -4.43
C TRP A 138 -4.25 -16.82 -4.87
N ALA A 139 -5.50 -17.06 -5.27
CA ALA A 139 -5.98 -18.28 -5.86
C ALA A 139 -6.94 -17.92 -7.00
N THR A 140 -6.98 -18.74 -8.04
CA THR A 140 -7.81 -18.54 -9.23
C THR A 140 -8.47 -19.85 -9.60
N ASP A 141 -9.59 -19.81 -10.31
CA ASP A 141 -10.13 -21.00 -10.95
C ASP A 141 -10.33 -20.76 -12.46
N ASN A 142 -9.53 -21.33 -13.37
CA ASN A 142 -8.41 -22.24 -13.16
C ASN A 142 -7.06 -21.52 -12.99
N SER A 143 -6.37 -21.24 -14.09
CA SER A 143 -5.03 -20.63 -14.08
C SER A 143 -5.11 -19.12 -14.10
N GLY A 144 -4.01 -18.42 -13.80
CA GLY A 144 -4.00 -16.98 -13.97
C GLY A 144 -2.61 -16.36 -14.02
N GLN A 145 -2.59 -15.06 -14.31
CA GLN A 145 -1.42 -14.20 -14.17
C GLN A 145 -1.79 -12.88 -13.51
N ILE A 146 -0.83 -12.24 -12.83
CA ILE A 146 -0.94 -10.91 -12.28
C ILE A 146 -0.07 -9.98 -13.10
N LYS A 147 -0.61 -8.81 -13.49
CA LYS A 147 0.18 -7.70 -14.02
C LYS A 147 0.08 -6.50 -13.09
N LEU A 148 1.20 -5.82 -12.88
CA LEU A 148 1.25 -4.50 -12.24
C LEU A 148 1.60 -3.48 -13.33
N ASN A 149 0.71 -2.51 -13.55
CA ASN A 149 0.88 -1.47 -14.58
C ASN A 149 1.18 -2.08 -15.97
N GLY A 150 0.48 -3.17 -16.33
CA GLY A 150 0.68 -3.90 -17.57
C GLY A 150 1.91 -4.81 -17.63
N THR A 151 2.82 -4.74 -16.66
CA THR A 151 4.01 -5.60 -16.57
C THR A 151 3.70 -6.87 -15.81
N LEU A 152 4.10 -8.03 -16.34
CA LEU A 152 3.91 -9.32 -15.68
C LEU A 152 4.60 -9.33 -14.31
N LEU A 153 3.82 -9.61 -13.27
CA LEU A 153 4.29 -9.67 -11.89
C LEU A 153 4.39 -11.11 -11.39
N ALA A 154 3.38 -11.94 -11.66
CA ALA A 154 3.33 -13.32 -11.19
C ALA A 154 2.47 -14.19 -12.11
N VAL A 155 2.70 -15.50 -12.07
CA VAL A 155 1.89 -16.52 -12.75
C VAL A 155 1.45 -17.55 -11.72
N GLY A 156 0.15 -17.88 -11.73
CA GLY A 156 -0.45 -18.87 -10.83
C GLY A 156 -0.27 -20.28 -11.35
N SER A 157 -0.60 -21.28 -10.53
CA SER A 157 -0.61 -22.67 -10.98
C SER A 157 -1.77 -22.94 -11.96
N SER A 158 -1.66 -24.01 -12.75
CA SER A 158 -2.72 -24.44 -13.66
C SER A 158 -4.00 -24.90 -12.94
N SER A 159 -3.86 -25.36 -11.70
CA SER A 159 -4.96 -25.76 -10.79
C SER A 159 -5.01 -24.80 -9.60
N GLY A 160 -5.09 -23.49 -9.86
CA GLY A 160 -4.94 -22.44 -8.85
C GLY A 160 -5.97 -22.46 -7.72
N PHE A 161 -7.07 -23.20 -7.87
CA PHE A 161 -8.24 -23.04 -7.03
C PHE A 161 -8.06 -23.61 -5.62
N ASN A 162 -7.27 -24.67 -5.45
CA ASN A 162 -7.08 -25.35 -4.17
C ASN A 162 -5.78 -24.99 -3.45
N THR A 163 -5.00 -24.06 -3.99
CA THR A 163 -3.67 -23.72 -3.46
C THR A 163 -3.42 -22.22 -3.52
N TRP A 164 -2.97 -21.64 -2.41
CA TRP A 164 -2.49 -20.26 -2.38
C TRP A 164 -1.15 -20.13 -3.12
N THR A 165 -1.08 -19.17 -4.04
CA THR A 165 0.18 -18.73 -4.66
C THR A 165 0.58 -17.39 -4.04
N ASN A 166 1.85 -17.20 -3.68
CA ASN A 166 2.33 -15.93 -3.14
C ASN A 166 2.73 -14.97 -4.28
N PHE A 167 2.58 -13.67 -4.06
CA PHE A 167 3.06 -12.62 -4.94
C PHE A 167 3.48 -11.39 -4.13
N SER A 168 4.37 -10.58 -4.69
CA SER A 168 4.87 -9.36 -4.03
C SER A 168 5.45 -8.41 -5.06
N SER A 169 5.47 -7.12 -4.74
CA SER A 169 6.17 -6.11 -5.54
C SER A 169 6.84 -5.08 -4.63
N THR A 170 7.89 -4.44 -5.14
CA THR A 170 8.67 -3.42 -4.43
C THR A 170 9.16 -2.35 -5.41
N GLY A 171 9.19 -1.09 -4.97
CA GLY A 171 9.95 0.00 -5.59
C GLY A 171 9.66 0.24 -7.07
N GLY A 172 10.67 0.11 -7.93
CA GLY A 172 10.63 0.55 -9.34
C GLY A 172 9.56 -0.06 -10.25
N SER A 173 8.69 -0.95 -9.75
CA SER A 173 7.51 -1.44 -10.46
C SER A 173 6.29 -0.52 -10.32
N PHE A 174 6.29 0.38 -9.34
CA PHE A 174 5.20 1.32 -9.09
C PHE A 174 5.41 2.62 -9.88
N ALA A 175 4.31 3.16 -10.41
CA ALA A 175 4.25 4.47 -11.02
C ALA A 175 3.90 5.54 -9.97
N THR A 176 4.31 6.79 -10.23
CA THR A 176 3.72 7.93 -9.51
C THR A 176 2.25 8.05 -9.90
N GLY A 177 1.37 8.26 -8.92
CA GLY A 177 -0.07 8.39 -9.18
C GLY A 177 -0.78 7.05 -9.36
N LEU A 178 -1.63 6.94 -10.38
CA LEU A 178 -2.48 5.76 -10.60
C LEU A 178 -1.64 4.52 -10.95
N ASN A 179 -1.93 3.43 -10.24
CA ASN A 179 -1.39 2.10 -10.48
C ASN A 179 -2.55 1.09 -10.60
N THR A 180 -2.33 0.02 -11.38
CA THR A 180 -3.31 -1.06 -11.53
C THR A 180 -2.69 -2.42 -11.30
N LEU A 181 -3.43 -3.29 -10.62
CA LEU A 181 -3.20 -4.73 -10.58
C LEU A 181 -4.27 -5.44 -11.40
N ASP A 182 -3.87 -6.09 -12.48
CA ASP A 182 -4.74 -6.90 -13.32
C ASP A 182 -4.52 -8.37 -12.98
N PHE A 183 -5.52 -9.01 -12.40
CA PHE A 183 -5.57 -10.44 -12.17
C PHE A 183 -6.34 -11.09 -13.33
N ILE A 184 -5.61 -11.75 -14.22
CA ILE A 184 -6.16 -12.33 -15.44
C ILE A 184 -6.32 -13.82 -15.23
N VAL A 185 -7.55 -14.27 -15.06
CA VAL A 185 -7.94 -15.66 -14.86
C VAL A 185 -8.29 -16.29 -16.21
N THR A 186 -7.70 -17.44 -16.50
CA THR A 186 -8.06 -18.29 -17.63
C THR A 186 -8.79 -19.52 -17.11
N ASN A 187 -10.08 -19.59 -17.43
CA ASN A 187 -10.96 -20.70 -17.12
C ASN A 187 -10.97 -21.69 -18.29
N LEU A 188 -10.67 -22.97 -18.04
CA LEU A 188 -10.63 -23.99 -19.08
C LEU A 188 -12.05 -24.36 -19.50
N ALA A 189 -12.23 -24.68 -20.78
CA ALA A 189 -13.53 -25.09 -21.29
C ALA A 189 -14.00 -26.41 -20.65
N GLN A 190 -15.18 -26.42 -20.04
CA GLN A 190 -15.80 -27.62 -19.49
C GLN A 190 -17.32 -27.48 -19.45
N SER A 191 -18.04 -28.48 -19.98
CA SER A 191 -19.49 -28.40 -20.22
C SER A 191 -20.37 -28.46 -18.97
N GLY A 192 -19.81 -28.72 -17.78
CA GLY A 192 -20.56 -28.80 -16.54
C GLY A 192 -19.66 -28.72 -15.31
N GLY A 193 -20.16 -28.11 -14.24
CA GLY A 193 -19.39 -27.94 -13.00
C GLY A 193 -18.11 -27.15 -13.22
N ASN A 194 -18.21 -26.05 -14.00
CA ASN A 194 -17.07 -25.23 -14.40
C ASN A 194 -17.13 -23.81 -13.79
N PRO A 195 -17.06 -23.70 -12.45
CA PRO A 195 -17.02 -22.41 -11.79
C PRO A 195 -15.70 -21.69 -12.14
N THR A 196 -15.69 -20.37 -12.04
CA THR A 196 -14.46 -19.56 -12.16
C THR A 196 -14.49 -18.46 -11.13
N GLY A 197 -13.31 -18.00 -10.71
CA GLY A 197 -13.22 -16.93 -9.74
C GLY A 197 -11.80 -16.50 -9.42
N LEU A 198 -11.73 -15.53 -8.53
CA LEU A 198 -10.50 -14.97 -7.98
C LEU A 198 -10.64 -14.78 -6.47
N GLN A 199 -9.61 -15.17 -5.72
CA GLN A 199 -9.43 -14.74 -4.34
C GLN A 199 -8.04 -14.12 -4.17
N VAL A 200 -7.97 -12.91 -3.63
CA VAL A 200 -6.72 -12.20 -3.34
C VAL A 200 -6.72 -11.77 -1.89
N GLN A 201 -5.59 -11.98 -1.22
CA GLN A 201 -5.33 -11.47 0.11
C GLN A 201 -4.01 -10.70 0.14
N PHE A 202 -4.07 -9.41 0.44
CA PHE A 202 -2.88 -8.66 0.82
C PHE A 202 -2.50 -9.00 2.26
N LEU A 203 -1.23 -9.34 2.47
CA LEU A 203 -0.68 -9.74 3.77
C LEU A 203 0.06 -8.56 4.43
N SER A 204 0.69 -7.72 3.62
CA SER A 204 1.28 -6.46 4.04
C SER A 204 1.36 -5.47 2.88
N SER A 205 1.33 -4.19 3.20
CA SER A 205 1.68 -3.12 2.26
C SER A 205 2.30 -1.95 3.01
N SER A 206 3.18 -1.22 2.33
CA SER A 206 3.86 -0.06 2.90
C SER A 206 4.17 0.96 1.81
N VAL A 207 4.09 2.24 2.13
CA VAL A 207 4.59 3.34 1.30
C VAL A 207 4.83 4.57 2.18
N THR A 208 5.87 5.35 1.89
CA THR A 208 6.16 6.59 2.60
C THR A 208 5.56 7.80 1.88
N PRO A 209 4.83 8.68 2.58
CA PRO A 209 4.41 9.97 2.03
C PRO A 209 5.61 10.81 1.56
N VAL A 210 5.44 11.57 0.48
CA VAL A 210 6.41 12.59 0.08
C VAL A 210 6.22 13.80 1.01
N PRO A 211 7.26 14.28 1.70
CA PRO A 211 7.13 15.47 2.55
C PRO A 211 6.67 16.68 1.73
N GLU A 212 5.73 17.45 2.28
CA GLU A 212 5.21 18.62 1.59
C GLU A 212 6.31 19.68 1.35
N PRO A 213 6.26 20.43 0.23
CA PRO A 213 7.26 21.45 -0.09
C PRO A 213 7.46 22.49 1.01
N GLU A 214 6.41 22.79 1.78
CA GLU A 214 6.43 23.74 2.89
C GLU A 214 7.31 23.26 4.05
N SER A 215 7.38 21.95 4.30
CA SER A 215 8.29 21.36 5.30
C SER A 215 9.75 21.63 4.95
N TYR A 216 10.11 21.55 3.67
CA TYR A 216 11.44 21.95 3.20
C TYR A 216 11.63 23.47 3.23
N GLY A 217 10.61 24.24 2.87
CA GLY A 217 10.63 25.70 2.94
C GLY A 217 10.89 26.22 4.36
N MET A 218 10.17 25.68 5.34
CA MET A 218 10.33 26.01 6.76
C MET A 218 11.67 25.56 7.32
N LEU A 219 12.18 24.39 6.89
CA LEU A 219 13.53 23.95 7.24
C LEU A 219 14.58 24.93 6.73
N LEU A 220 14.52 25.28 5.45
CA LEU A 220 15.47 26.22 4.84
C LEU A 220 15.35 27.62 5.45
N ALA A 221 14.14 28.08 5.73
CA ALA A 221 13.90 29.34 6.43
C ALA A 221 14.48 29.33 7.85
N GLY A 222 14.28 28.24 8.59
CA GLY A 222 14.86 28.04 9.93
C GLY A 222 16.40 28.02 9.90
N LEU A 223 17.00 27.28 8.98
CA LEU A 223 18.46 27.25 8.80
C LEU A 223 19.00 28.62 8.36
N GLY A 224 18.29 29.32 7.48
CA GLY A 224 18.61 30.69 7.07
C GLY A 224 18.59 31.66 8.25
N LEU A 225 17.59 31.58 9.12
CA LEU A 225 17.49 32.36 10.36
C LEU A 225 18.67 32.08 11.30
N VAL A 226 19.01 30.80 11.52
CA VAL A 226 20.15 30.42 12.36
C VAL A 226 21.47 30.95 11.80
N GLY A 227 21.70 30.80 10.48
CA GLY A 227 22.87 31.34 9.79
C GLY A 227 22.97 32.87 9.86
N PHE A 228 21.84 33.57 9.77
CA PHE A 228 21.81 35.03 9.90
C PHE A 228 22.15 35.48 11.33
N VAL A 229 21.61 34.81 12.35
CA VAL A 229 21.87 35.13 13.76
C VAL A 229 23.34 34.86 14.13
N THR A 230 23.92 33.76 13.68
CA THR A 230 25.35 33.45 13.93
C THR A 230 26.27 34.44 13.23
N ARG A 231 25.98 34.84 11.98
CA ARG A 231 26.75 35.88 11.26
C ARG A 231 26.74 37.23 11.99
N ARG A 232 25.59 37.67 12.50
CA ARG A 232 25.50 38.95 13.25
C ARG A 232 26.35 38.96 14.52
N ARG A 233 26.49 37.81 15.20
CA ARG A 233 27.30 37.68 16.41
C ARG A 233 28.80 37.74 16.10
N LEU A 234 29.24 37.08 15.02
CA LEU A 234 30.64 37.12 14.60
C LEU A 234 31.11 38.53 14.20
N LEU A 235 30.24 39.30 13.54
CA LEU A 235 30.57 40.67 13.13
C LEU A 235 30.68 41.65 14.32
N HIS A 236 29.96 41.43 15.43
CA HIS A 236 30.08 42.26 16.63
C HIS A 236 31.31 41.91 17.48
N SER A 237 31.82 40.68 17.39
CA SER A 237 33.02 40.26 18.12
C SER A 237 34.34 40.64 17.44
N GLY A 238 34.32 41.12 16.20
CA GLY A 238 35.51 41.54 15.43
C GLY A 238 35.91 43.01 15.56
N VAL A 239 35.22 43.80 16.39
CA VAL A 239 35.49 45.26 16.57
C VAL A 239 36.38 45.53 17.80
N LEU A 240 36.91 44.50 18.46
CA LEU A 240 37.89 44.64 19.54
C LEU A 240 39.12 43.77 19.24
N ALA A 241 39.92 44.20 18.27
CA ALA A 241 41.30 43.79 18.08
C ALA A 241 42.13 45.03 17.71
#